data_AF-A0A950ASH2-F1
#
_entry.id   AF-A0A950ASH2-F1
#
_cell.length_a   1.000
_cell.length_b   1.000
_cell.length_c   1.000
_cell.angle_alpha   90.00
_cell.angle_beta   90.00
_cell.angle_gamma   90.00
#
_symmetry.space_group_name_H-M   'P 1'
#
loop_
_entity.id
_entity.type
_entity.pdbx_description
1 polymer ?
#
loop_
_entity_poly.entity_id
_entity_poly.type
_entity_poly.pdbx_seq_one_letter_code
_entity_poly.pdbx_strand_id
1 'polypeptide(L)' 'MRTDSAPHVNVPWVESPFFEQELASRRAGLSSRTQELARHFHDDGYLALHGAIPDELCDRVRGEVEPLLAEDRAIEERRV' A
#
# COMPACT_ATOMS: atom_id res chain seq x y z
N MET A 1 -2.62 33.13 -9.57
CA MET A 1 -1.66 32.51 -8.64
C MET A 1 -2.26 31.15 -8.25
N ARG A 2 -1.83 30.07 -8.90
CA ARG A 2 -2.26 28.72 -8.54
C ARG A 2 -1.35 28.25 -7.40
N THR A 3 -1.93 27.99 -6.25
CA THR A 3 -1.25 27.31 -5.15
C THR A 3 -1.20 25.84 -5.50
N ASP A 4 -0.07 25.37 -6.05
CA ASP A 4 0.22 23.95 -6.09
C ASP A 4 0.30 23.46 -4.64
N SER A 5 -0.76 22.77 -4.19
CA SER A 5 -0.75 22.06 -2.91
C SER A 5 0.24 20.91 -3.06
N ALA A 6 1.30 20.92 -2.26
CA ALA A 6 2.25 19.82 -2.20
C ALA A 6 1.48 18.49 -2.07
N PRO A 7 1.89 17.42 -2.78
CA PRO A 7 1.21 16.14 -2.69
C PRO A 7 1.11 15.74 -1.22
N HIS A 8 -0.09 15.42 -0.75
CA HIS A 8 -0.31 14.85 0.58
C HIS A 8 0.41 13.51 0.64
N VAL A 9 1.69 13.54 1.02
CA VAL A 9 2.45 12.33 1.28
C VAL A 9 1.91 11.80 2.60
N ASN A 10 1.22 10.66 2.56
CA ASN A 10 0.94 9.88 3.76
C ASN A 10 2.28 9.35 4.27
N VAL A 11 3.05 10.21 4.92
CA VAL A 11 4.21 9.76 5.69
C VAL A 11 3.69 8.80 6.75
N PRO A 12 4.24 7.58 6.83
CA PRO A 12 3.78 6.60 7.78
C PRO A 12 3.90 7.22 9.17
N TRP A 13 2.80 7.21 9.90
CA TRP A 13 2.66 7.76 11.25
C TRP A 13 3.37 6.88 12.31
N VAL A 14 4.40 6.13 11.88
CA VAL A 14 5.13 5.09 12.62
C VAL A 14 5.83 5.60 13.88
N GLU A 15 5.95 6.91 14.05
CA GLU A 15 6.56 7.54 15.23
C GLU A 15 5.62 8.55 15.92
N SER A 16 4.31 8.46 15.69
CA SER A 16 3.38 9.39 16.31
C SER A 16 3.29 9.13 17.83
N PRO A 17 3.68 10.07 18.70
CA PRO A 17 3.54 9.91 20.14
C PRO A 17 2.07 9.85 20.59
N PHE A 18 1.13 10.11 19.67
CA PHE A 18 -0.31 10.11 19.91
C PHE A 18 -1.02 8.86 19.35
N PHE A 19 -0.28 7.89 18.79
CA PHE A 19 -0.88 6.75 18.09
C PHE A 19 -1.91 5.98 18.93
N GLU A 20 -1.55 5.57 20.15
CA GLU A 20 -2.49 4.82 21.01
C GLU A 20 -3.69 5.65 21.44
N GLN A 21 -3.53 6.97 21.59
CA GLN A 21 -4.65 7.88 21.88
C GLN A 21 -5.63 7.94 20.70
N GLU A 22 -5.12 8.04 19.48
CA GLU A 22 -5.92 8.04 18.25
C GLU A 22 -6.57 6.69 17.99
N LEU A 23 -5.88 5.58 18.24
CA LEU A 23 -6.45 4.24 18.12
C LEU A 23 -7.59 4.03 19.13
N ALA A 24 -7.43 4.52 20.36
CA ALA A 24 -8.46 4.47 21.39
C ALA A 24 -9.71 5.27 21.00
N SER A 25 -9.56 6.46 20.42
CA SER A 25 -10.70 7.31 20.02
C SER A 25 -11.54 6.68 18.89
N ARG A 26 -10.92 5.84 18.05
CA ARG A 26 -11.57 5.18 16.90
C ARG A 26 -12.01 3.74 17.19
N ARG A 27 -11.65 3.20 18.35
CA ARG A 27 -11.77 1.78 18.70
C ARG A 27 -13.16 1.19 18.49
N ALA A 28 -14.22 1.94 18.83
CA ALA A 28 -15.59 1.48 18.72
C ALA A 28 -16.03 1.16 17.28
N GLY A 29 -15.38 1.77 16.28
CA GLY A 29 -15.64 1.53 14.86
C GLY A 29 -14.72 0.50 14.21
N LEU A 30 -13.78 -0.07 14.95
CA LEU A 30 -12.73 -0.94 14.41
C LEU A 30 -12.84 -2.36 14.96
N SER A 31 -12.76 -3.34 14.07
CA SER A 31 -12.60 -4.74 14.49
C SER A 31 -11.27 -4.92 15.26
N SER A 32 -11.19 -5.94 16.12
CA SER A 32 -9.95 -6.30 16.80
C SER A 32 -8.80 -6.54 15.82
N ARG A 33 -9.10 -7.21 14.69
CA ARG A 33 -8.12 -7.46 13.63
C ARG A 33 -7.60 -6.16 13.01
N THR A 34 -8.48 -5.20 12.77
CA THR A 34 -8.09 -3.89 12.23
C THR A 34 -7.23 -3.11 13.23
N GLN A 35 -7.53 -3.19 14.52
CA GLN A 35 -6.70 -2.56 15.56
C GLN A 35 -5.29 -3.17 15.61
N GLU A 36 -5.17 -4.51 15.50
CA GLU A 36 -3.88 -5.19 15.41
C GLU A 36 -3.08 -4.79 14.17
N LEU A 37 -3.73 -4.75 13.00
CA LEU A 37 -3.09 -4.29 11.76
C LEU A 37 -2.63 -2.83 11.88
N ALA A 38 -3.41 -1.96 12.53
CA ALA A 38 -2.99 -0.58 12.77
C ALA A 38 -1.71 -0.51 13.63
N ARG A 39 -1.59 -1.36 14.67
CA ARG A 39 -0.37 -1.44 15.49
C ARG A 39 0.81 -1.98 14.70
N HIS A 40 0.63 -3.07 13.95
CA HIS A 40 1.70 -3.62 13.12
C HIS A 40 2.18 -2.61 12.06
N PHE A 41 1.28 -1.85 11.46
CA PHE A 41 1.69 -0.79 10.53
C PHE A 41 2.44 0.34 11.23
N HIS A 42 2.03 0.70 12.46
CA HIS A 42 2.72 1.70 13.26
C HIS A 42 4.12 1.24 13.70
N ASP A 43 4.28 -0.03 14.05
CA ASP A 43 5.56 -0.53 14.59
C ASP A 43 6.54 -0.89 13.48
N ASP A 44 6.07 -1.50 12.39
CA ASP A 44 6.92 -2.06 11.33
C ASP A 44 6.91 -1.24 10.02
N GLY A 45 5.98 -0.29 9.88
CA GLY A 45 5.87 0.58 8.69
C GLY A 45 5.29 -0.08 7.44
N TYR A 46 4.84 -1.34 7.53
CA TYR A 46 4.19 -2.05 6.43
C TYR A 46 3.12 -3.04 6.91
N LEU A 47 2.31 -3.52 5.97
CA LEU A 47 1.37 -4.62 6.18
C LEU A 47 1.43 -5.61 5.03
N ALA A 48 1.46 -6.91 5.37
CA ALA A 48 1.23 -7.98 4.41
C ALA A 48 -0.26 -8.39 4.47
N LEU A 49 -1.02 -8.05 3.43
CA LEU A 49 -2.43 -8.39 3.33
C LEU A 49 -2.62 -9.58 2.38
N HIS A 50 -2.79 -10.77 2.95
CA HIS A 50 -3.06 -11.98 2.16
C HIS A 50 -4.46 -11.94 1.55
N GLY A 51 -4.57 -12.23 0.26
CA GLY A 51 -5.86 -12.26 -0.46
C GLY A 51 -6.56 -10.90 -0.54
N ALA A 52 -5.83 -9.79 -0.38
CA ALA A 52 -6.41 -8.45 -0.52
C ALA A 52 -6.89 -8.16 -1.95
N ILE A 53 -6.31 -8.86 -2.93
CA ILE A 53 -6.66 -8.79 -4.34
C ILE A 53 -7.01 -10.21 -4.79
N PRO A 54 -8.17 -10.43 -5.44
CA PRO A 54 -8.52 -11.73 -6.00
C PRO A 54 -7.53 -12.17 -7.07
N ASP A 55 -7.23 -13.48 -7.11
CA ASP A 55 -6.27 -14.04 -8.06
C ASP A 55 -6.74 -13.83 -9.52
N GLU A 56 -8.04 -13.90 -9.78
CA GLU A 56 -8.60 -13.68 -11.12
C GLU A 56 -8.35 -12.26 -11.63
N LEU A 57 -8.33 -11.27 -10.72
CA LEU A 57 -8.00 -9.90 -11.08
C LEU A 57 -6.50 -9.77 -11.39
N CYS A 58 -5.65 -10.42 -10.60
CA CYS A 58 -4.21 -10.47 -10.86
C CYS A 58 -3.90 -11.08 -12.23
N ASP A 59 -4.56 -12.20 -12.57
CA ASP A 59 -4.36 -12.89 -13.84
C ASP A 59 -4.85 -12.06 -15.03
N ARG A 60 -6.00 -11.39 -14.89
CA ARG A 60 -6.51 -10.49 -15.94
C ARG A 60 -5.54 -9.33 -16.20
N VAL A 61 -5.11 -8.64 -15.14
CA VAL A 61 -4.17 -7.52 -15.28
C VAL A 61 -2.85 -7.98 -15.87
N ARG A 62 -2.35 -9.17 -15.48
CA ARG A 62 -1.14 -9.74 -16.08
C ARG A 62 -1.29 -9.94 -17.59
N GLY A 63 -2.40 -10.53 -18.04
CA GLY A 63 -2.67 -10.73 -19.46
C GLY A 63 -2.79 -9.43 -20.27
N GLU A 64 -3.27 -8.36 -19.65
CA GLU A 64 -3.36 -7.03 -20.28
C GLU A 64 -2.01 -6.30 -20.34
N VAL A 65 -1.18 -6.43 -19.30
CA VAL A 65 0.08 -5.66 -19.16
C VAL A 65 1.28 -6.36 -19.81
N GLU A 66 1.37 -7.69 -19.75
CA GLU A 66 2.51 -8.45 -20.25
C GLU A 66 2.86 -8.17 -21.73
N PRO A 67 1.90 -8.06 -22.66
CA PRO A 67 2.18 -7.69 -24.05
C PRO A 67 2.79 -6.29 -24.20
N LEU A 68 2.48 -5.36 -23.30
CA LEU A 68 2.98 -3.98 -23.34
C LEU A 68 4.44 -3.89 -22.88
N LEU A 69 4.88 -4.82 -22.04
CA LEU A 69 6.24 -4.89 -21.51
C LEU A 69 7.16 -5.78 -22.36
N ALA A 70 6.61 -6.52 -23.33
CA ALA A 70 7.36 -7.47 -24.15
C ALA A 70 8.45 -6.80 -24.99
N GLU A 71 8.22 -5.58 -25.47
CA GLU A 71 9.22 -4.83 -26.27
C GLU A 71 10.38 -4.33 -25.41
N ASP A 72 10.10 -3.81 -24.20
CA ASP A 72 11.12 -3.30 -23.28
C ASP A 72 12.02 -4.41 -22.74
N ARG A 73 11.44 -5.57 -22.44
CA ARG A 73 12.18 -6.72 -21.89
C ARG A 73 13.13 -7.35 -22.91
N ALA A 74 12.72 -7.40 -24.18
CA ALA A 74 13.58 -7.84 -25.29
C ALA A 74 14.77 -6.89 -25.53
N ILE A 75 14.64 -5.61 -25.18
CA ILE A 75 15.73 -4.63 -25.26
C ILE A 75 16.73 -4.82 -24.11
N GLU A 76 16.26 -5.08 -22.88
CA GLU A 76 17.14 -5.38 -21.74
C GLU A 76 17.92 -6.70 -21.93
N GLU A 77 17.25 -7.75 -22.39
CA GLU A 77 17.87 -9.07 -22.60
C GLU A 77 18.93 -9.07 -23.72
N ARG A 78 18.86 -8.15 -24.69
CA ARG A 78 19.89 -7.98 -25.74
C ARG A 78 21.12 -7.17 -25.29
N ARG A 79 21.08 -6.53 -24.12
CA ARG A 79 22.20 -5.74 -23.56
C ARG A 79 23.11 -6.53 -22.64
N VAL A 80 22.74 -7.76 -22.28
CA VAL A 80 23.53 -8.71 -21.47
C VAL A 80 24.25 -9.68 -22.41
#